data_AF-A0A1I4HB86-F1
#
_entry.id   AF-A0A1I4HB86-F1
#
_cell.length_a   1.000
_cell.length_b   1.000
_cell.length_c   1.000
_cell.angle_alpha   90.00
_cell.angle_beta   90.00
_cell.angle_gamma   90.00
#
_symmetry.space_group_name_H-M   'P 1'
#
loop_
_entity.id
_entity.type
_entity.pdbx_description
1 polymer ?
#
loop_
_entity_poly.entity_id
_entity_poly.type
_entity_poly.pdbx_seq_one_letter_code
_entity_poly.pdbx_strand_id
1 'polypeptide(L)' 'MNFEIRAVNTKYDNGEVTGVKISYSAKNETRSVNVSGVFELTAAEYNDNSSIGALETKAQQHLLDEINAD' A
#
# COMPACT_ATOMS: atom_id res chain seq x y z
N MET A 1 8.25 13.05 -4.67
CA MET A 1 7.26 12.56 -3.69
C MET A 1 7.87 11.30 -3.10
N ASN A 2 8.18 11.30 -1.81
CA ASN A 2 8.83 10.17 -1.15
C ASN A 2 7.74 9.24 -0.64
N PHE A 3 7.60 8.07 -1.27
CA PHE A 3 6.64 7.04 -0.87
C PHE A 3 7.40 5.98 -0.06
N GLU A 4 6.89 5.61 1.10
CA GLU A 4 7.50 4.63 1.98
C GLU A 4 6.42 3.67 2.52
N ILE A 5 6.64 2.37 2.36
CA ILE A 5 5.86 1.36 3.05
C ILE A 5 6.33 1.30 4.51
N ARG A 6 5.45 1.67 5.43
CA ARG A 6 5.71 1.64 6.88
C ARG A 6 5.66 0.23 7.44
N ALA A 7 4.67 -0.54 7.02
CA ALA A 7 4.44 -1.88 7.55
C ALA A 7 3.64 -2.74 6.56
N VAL A 8 3.98 -4.02 6.50
CA VAL A 8 3.21 -5.04 5.77
C VAL A 8 2.77 -6.08 6.79
N ASN A 9 1.48 -6.12 7.08
CA ASN A 9 0.87 -7.07 7.99
C ASN A 9 0.11 -8.11 7.19
N THR A 10 0.73 -9.27 7.00
CA THR A 10 0.11 -10.44 6.38
C THR A 10 -0.68 -11.21 7.45
N LYS A 11 -2.00 -11.33 7.28
CA LYS A 11 -2.85 -12.22 8.07
C LYS A 11 -2.85 -13.60 7.43
N TYR A 12 -2.63 -14.60 8.26
CA TYR A 12 -2.75 -16.01 7.91
C TYR A 12 -3.89 -16.61 8.74
N ASP A 13 -4.78 -17.38 8.11
CA ASP A 13 -5.76 -18.22 8.77
C ASP A 13 -5.58 -19.65 8.27
N ASN A 14 -5.50 -20.63 9.18
CA ASN A 14 -5.27 -22.05 8.83
C ASN A 14 -4.04 -22.35 7.94
N GLY A 15 -3.03 -21.47 7.93
CA GLY A 15 -1.85 -21.63 7.08
C GLY A 15 -2.00 -21.06 5.66
N GLU A 16 -3.18 -20.52 5.33
CA GLU A 16 -3.44 -19.75 4.12
C GLU A 16 -3.41 -18.27 4.43
N VAL A 17 -2.82 -17.46 3.54
CA VAL A 17 -2.94 -16.01 3.64
C VAL A 17 -4.43 -15.67 3.50
N THR A 18 -4.98 -14.86 4.40
CA THR A 18 -6.38 -14.38 4.30
C THR A 18 -6.47 -12.92 3.89
N GLY A 19 -5.45 -12.13 4.20
CA GLY A 19 -5.39 -10.74 3.77
C GLY A 19 -4.06 -10.11 4.13
N VAL A 20 -3.70 -9.06 3.41
CA VAL A 20 -2.46 -8.32 3.62
C VAL A 20 -2.82 -6.86 3.81
N LYS A 21 -2.45 -6.33 4.97
CA LYS A 21 -2.65 -4.93 5.31
C LYS A 21 -1.33 -4.19 5.18
N ILE A 22 -1.24 -3.31 4.20
CA ILE A 22 -0.04 -2.52 3.91
C ILE A 22 -0.30 -1.10 4.39
N SER A 23 0.49 -0.65 5.35
CA SER A 23 0.48 0.73 5.79
C SER A 23 1.56 1.50 5.03
N TYR A 24 1.18 2.59 4.39
CA TYR A 24 2.10 3.41 3.62
C TYR A 24 2.02 4.87 4.04
N SER A 25 3.13 5.58 3.82
CA SER A 25 3.28 7.00 4.11
C SER A 25 3.97 7.66 2.92
N ALA A 26 3.33 8.66 2.35
CA ALA A 26 3.89 9.47 1.30
C ALA A 26 4.11 10.90 1.79
N LYS A 27 5.32 11.41 1.61
CA LYS A 27 5.68 12.79 1.94
C LYS A 27 6.05 13.53 0.67
N ASN A 28 5.44 14.68 0.45
CA ASN A 28 5.86 15.59 -0.62
C ASN A 28 6.65 16.75 -0.01
N GLU A 29 7.98 16.73 -0.15
CA GLU A 29 8.87 17.78 0.37
C GLU A 29 8.53 19.17 -0.17
N THR A 30 7.99 19.27 -1.38
CA THR A 30 7.67 20.56 -2.00
C THR A 30 6.46 21.25 -1.37
N ARG A 31 5.52 20.50 -0.76
CA ARG A 31 4.28 21.08 -0.21
C ARG A 31 4.04 20.81 1.28
N SER A 32 4.97 20.18 2.00
CA SER A 32 4.77 19.71 3.39
C SER A 32 3.52 18.85 3.59
N VAL A 33 3.00 18.23 2.52
CA VAL A 33 1.84 17.33 2.59
C VAL A 33 2.36 15.94 2.92
N ASN A 34 1.81 15.37 3.98
CA ASN A 34 2.06 14.01 4.43
C ASN A 34 0.74 13.24 4.32
N VAL A 35 0.71 12.24 3.43
CA VAL A 35 -0.44 11.36 3.27
C VAL A 35 -0.09 10.00 3.84
N SER A 36 -0.94 9.51 4.72
CA SER A 36 -0.79 8.19 5.33
C SER A 36 -2.03 7.40 4.98
N GLY A 37 -1.84 6.19 4.48
CA GLY A 37 -2.93 5.35 4.00
C GLY A 37 -2.73 3.90 4.39
N VAL A 38 -3.83 3.15 4.31
CA VAL A 38 -3.82 1.72 4.55
C VAL A 38 -4.43 1.05 3.33
N PHE A 39 -3.67 0.15 2.73
CA PHE A 39 -4.07 -0.61 1.58
C PHE A 39 -4.27 -2.06 2.01
N GLU A 40 -5.52 -2.52 1.98
CA GLU A 40 -5.89 -3.89 2.31
C GLU A 40 -6.04 -4.68 1.01
N LEU A 41 -5.15 -5.65 0.82
CA LEU A 41 -5.16 -6.58 -0.30
C LEU A 41 -5.65 -7.94 0.18
N THR A 42 -6.38 -8.63 -0.69
CA THR A 42 -6.72 -10.03 -0.46
C THR A 42 -5.49 -10.91 -0.71
N ALA A 43 -5.50 -12.11 -0.15
CA ALA A 43 -4.44 -13.09 -0.32
C ALA A 43 -4.14 -13.43 -1.79
N ALA A 44 -5.18 -13.48 -2.63
CA ALA A 44 -5.07 -13.70 -4.07
C ALA A 44 -4.32 -12.56 -4.76
N GLU A 45 -4.66 -11.31 -4.41
CA GLU A 45 -4.01 -10.11 -4.96
C GLU A 45 -2.54 -9.98 -4.52
N TYR A 46 -2.22 -10.42 -3.30
CA TYR A 46 -0.84 -10.46 -2.81
C TYR A 46 -0.02 -11.58 -3.47
N ASN A 47 -0.59 -12.77 -3.67
CA ASN A 47 0.13 -13.87 -4.33
C ASN A 47 0.52 -13.50 -5.76
N ASP A 48 -0.41 -12.88 -6.49
CA ASP A 48 -0.19 -12.43 -7.86
C ASP A 48 0.80 -11.25 -7.95
N ASN A 49 0.89 -10.44 -6.88
CA ASN A 49 1.80 -9.29 -6.77
C ASN A 49 2.77 -9.43 -5.58
N SER A 50 3.42 -10.59 -5.45
CA SER A 50 4.33 -10.89 -4.34
C SER A 50 5.59 -10.00 -4.28
N SER A 51 5.81 -9.17 -5.30
CA SER A 51 6.94 -8.24 -5.35
C SER A 51 6.58 -6.94 -4.63
N ILE A 52 7.40 -6.56 -3.65
CA ILE A 52 7.28 -5.30 -2.90
C ILE A 52 7.13 -4.09 -3.83
N GLY A 53 7.82 -4.08 -4.98
CA GLY A 53 7.70 -3.00 -5.97
C GLY A 53 6.32 -2.90 -6.65
N ALA A 54 5.62 -4.02 -6.83
CA ALA A 54 4.25 -4.02 -7.36
C ALA A 54 3.25 -3.50 -6.33
N LEU A 55 3.46 -3.83 -5.06
CA LEU A 55 2.68 -3.31 -3.93
C LEU A 55 2.90 -1.81 -3.73
N GLU A 56 4.14 -1.33 -3.84
CA GLU A 56 4.44 0.10 -3.87
C GLU A 56 3.75 0.80 -5.03
N THR A 57 3.82 0.24 -6.24
CA THR A 57 3.18 0.83 -7.42
C THR A 57 1.67 0.92 -7.24
N LYS A 58 1.00 -0.14 -6.76
CA LYS A 58 -0.44 -0.14 -6.49
C LYS A 58 -0.82 0.87 -5.40
N ALA A 59 -0.09 0.90 -4.29
CA ALA A 59 -0.39 1.81 -3.19
C ALA A 59 -0.09 3.28 -3.57
N GLN A 60 0.92 3.53 -4.39
CA GLN A 60 1.21 4.85 -4.96
C GLN A 60 0.13 5.27 -5.96
N GLN A 61 -0.35 4.37 -6.81
CA GLN A 61 -1.47 4.63 -7.72
C GLN A 61 -2.75 4.95 -6.94
N HIS A 62 -3.09 4.15 -5.92
CA HIS A 62 -4.27 4.40 -5.08
C HIS A 62 -4.19 5.76 -4.38
N LEU A 63 -3.01 6.12 -3.88
CA LEU A 63 -2.77 7.45 -3.33
C LEU A 63 -2.92 8.57 -4.37
N LEU A 64 -2.38 8.38 -5.57
CA LEU A 64 -2.52 9.36 -6.66
C LEU A 64 -3.99 9.51 -7.06
N ASP A 65 -4.75 8.44 -7.07
CA ASP A 65 -6.18 8.44 -7.35
C ASP A 65 -6.94 9.24 -6.29
N GLU A 66 -6.69 8.98 -4.99
CA GLU A 66 -7.29 9.74 -3.88
C GLU A 66 -6.90 11.23 -3.87
N ILE A 67 -5.69 11.58 -4.32
CA ILE A 67 -5.25 12.97 -4.41
C ILE A 67 -5.81 13.68 -5.66
N ASN A 68 -6.05 12.95 -6.75
CA ASN A 68 -6.57 13.49 -8.02
C ASN A 68 -8.09 13.32 -8.18
N ALA A 69 -8.76 12.61 -7.28
CA ALA A 69 -10.21 12.55 -7.20
C ALA A 69 -10.75 13.91 -6.74
N ASP A 70 -10.93 14.80 -7.73
CA ASP A 70 -11.64 16.08 -7.64
C ASP A 70 -13.16 15.87 -7.60
#